data_AF-A0A0F9DD57-F1
#
_entry.id   AF-A0A0F9DD57-F1
#
_cell.length_a   1.000
_cell.length_b   1.000
_cell.length_c   1.000
_cell.angle_alpha   90.00
_cell.angle_beta   90.00
_cell.angle_gamma   90.00
#
_symmetry.space_group_name_H-M   'P 1'
#
loop_
_entity.id
_entity.type
_entity.pdbx_description
1 polymer ?
#
loop_
_entity_poly.entity_id
_entity_poly.type
_entity_poly.pdbx_seq_one_letter_code
_entity_poly.pdbx_strand_id
1 'polypeptide(L)'
;MMEPKFWQTRVKITQIPTILKTQRFFSQSNQEAVEIDMSWLFDPFLDQTVYGLELTLNKTFSFIFFMCVETEQKALKRGNSFLLSLEERFPGLAGAVSTLPVNLHILKQTFPTYELILPRVPLLDGDRFDIIQKLIQLFKVRDLNIFQFFLFWQKDDSTNVRGFSKVSALESYKLKIFMRVKKDNKIEYNELQTAQLESKLEYLTLGIKNIKGERARIKKIPDKIWVNIMRSNVFWVNSKNLPTGPCYRDIYERLPEGRRPAFVTPDQVDFTFSSDLPLQKSFTPPLENINYSSIGENEKHSISLGPVLVKGVETKIIKCIPTSHFAHSVFIGGQTG
;
A
#
# COMPACT_ATOMS: atom_id res chain seq x y z
N MET A 1 -6.79 30.13 9.51
CA MET A 1 -6.67 28.76 8.96
C MET A 1 -8.07 28.17 8.85
N MET A 2 -8.43 27.50 7.75
CA MET A 2 -9.72 26.79 7.69
C MET A 2 -9.66 25.51 8.52
N GLU A 3 -10.69 25.24 9.31
CA GLU A 3 -10.76 24.03 10.12
C GLU A 3 -10.77 22.75 9.25
N PRO A 4 -10.04 21.71 9.67
CA PRO A 4 -10.04 20.42 8.98
C PRO A 4 -11.40 19.75 9.11
N LYS A 5 -11.92 19.18 8.01
CA LYS A 5 -13.14 18.36 8.06
C LYS A 5 -12.89 16.97 8.63
N PHE A 6 -11.68 16.46 8.44
CA PHE A 6 -11.16 15.19 8.94
C PHE A 6 -9.64 15.18 8.74
N TRP A 7 -9.00 14.13 9.24
CA TRP A 7 -7.56 13.94 9.14
C TRP A 7 -7.26 12.64 8.40
N GLN A 8 -6.19 12.64 7.60
CA GLN A 8 -5.61 11.41 7.09
C GLN A 8 -4.35 11.10 7.88
N THR A 9 -4.22 9.85 8.31
CA THR A 9 -2.89 9.31 8.63
C THR A 9 -2.14 9.06 7.33
N ARG A 10 -0.83 9.30 7.32
CA ARG A 10 0.04 9.17 6.14
C ARG A 10 1.29 8.42 6.57
N VAL A 11 1.46 7.20 6.07
CA VAL A 11 2.66 6.39 6.31
C VAL A 11 3.43 6.30 5.02
N LYS A 12 4.46 7.14 4.89
CA LYS A 12 5.33 7.20 3.72
C LYS A 12 6.42 6.15 3.85
N ILE A 13 6.46 5.19 2.93
CA ILE A 13 7.53 4.20 2.87
C ILE A 13 8.76 4.86 2.26
N THR A 14 9.88 4.79 2.98
CA THR A 14 11.17 5.36 2.54
C THR A 14 12.15 4.26 2.16
N GLN A 15 12.04 3.09 2.77
CA GLN A 15 12.85 1.91 2.49
C GLN A 15 12.00 0.66 2.40
N ILE A 16 12.34 -0.24 1.47
CA ILE A 16 11.69 -1.53 1.26
C ILE A 16 12.66 -2.69 1.51
N PRO A 17 12.16 -3.88 1.87
CA PRO A 17 12.99 -5.07 2.02
C PRO A 17 13.67 -5.47 0.70
N THR A 18 14.90 -5.99 0.80
CA THR A 18 15.62 -6.57 -0.36
C THR A 18 15.17 -8.00 -0.67
N ILE A 19 14.76 -8.76 0.35
CA ILE A 19 14.28 -10.14 0.20
C ILE A 19 12.83 -10.20 0.66
N LEU A 20 11.94 -10.60 -0.24
CA LEU A 20 10.56 -10.91 0.09
C LEU A 20 10.51 -12.28 0.76
N LYS A 21 9.90 -12.32 1.94
CA LYS A 21 9.59 -13.57 2.62
C LYS A 21 8.26 -14.11 2.08
N THR A 22 8.12 -15.43 2.09
CA THR A 22 6.86 -16.10 1.80
C THR A 22 6.05 -16.33 3.07
N GLN A 23 4.73 -16.39 2.93
CA GLN A 23 3.77 -16.79 3.95
C GLN A 23 3.04 -18.04 3.48
N ARG A 24 2.94 -19.02 4.39
CA ARG A 24 2.29 -20.30 4.15
C ARG A 24 0.86 -20.28 4.68
N PHE A 25 -0.10 -20.60 3.82
CA PHE A 25 -1.52 -20.71 4.15
C PHE A 25 -1.97 -22.15 3.99
N PHE A 26 -2.82 -22.63 4.90
CA PHE A 26 -3.34 -23.99 4.80
C PHE A 26 -4.70 -23.98 4.09
N SER A 27 -4.77 -24.62 2.93
CA SER A 27 -6.02 -24.77 2.20
C SER A 27 -6.81 -25.96 2.72
N GLN A 28 -7.93 -25.68 3.37
CA GLN A 28 -8.88 -26.73 3.76
C GLN A 28 -9.48 -27.43 2.54
N SER A 29 -9.56 -26.75 1.37
CA SER A 29 -10.13 -27.34 0.16
C SER A 29 -9.19 -28.29 -0.57
N ASN A 30 -7.87 -28.06 -0.47
CA ASN A 30 -6.87 -28.81 -1.23
C ASN A 30 -5.98 -29.70 -0.34
N GLN A 31 -6.12 -29.64 1.00
CA GLN A 31 -5.24 -30.30 1.97
C GLN A 31 -3.74 -29.99 1.78
N GLU A 32 -3.43 -28.96 1.00
CA GLU A 32 -2.09 -28.52 0.68
C GLU A 32 -1.84 -27.14 1.25
N ALA A 33 -0.58 -26.89 1.56
CA ALA A 33 -0.15 -25.57 1.96
C ALA A 33 0.19 -24.74 0.72
N VAL A 34 -0.43 -23.58 0.60
CA VAL A 34 -0.14 -22.59 -0.44
C VAL A 34 0.87 -21.61 0.14
N GLU A 35 2.05 -21.54 -0.46
CA GLU A 35 3.05 -20.51 -0.13
C GLU A 35 2.94 -19.37 -1.13
N ILE A 36 2.78 -18.15 -0.62
CA ILE A 36 2.73 -16.93 -1.43
C ILE A 36 3.69 -15.91 -0.86
N ASP A 37 4.13 -14.96 -1.69
CA ASP A 37 4.88 -13.82 -1.20
C ASP A 37 4.08 -13.03 -0.16
N MET A 38 4.76 -12.50 0.85
CA MET A 38 4.11 -11.66 1.83
C MET A 38 3.48 -10.44 1.15
N SER A 39 2.16 -10.36 1.25
CA SER A 39 1.38 -9.27 0.70
C SER A 39 1.10 -8.19 1.74
N TRP A 40 1.06 -6.92 1.31
CA TRP A 40 0.54 -5.80 2.11
C TRP A 40 -0.99 -5.66 1.98
N LEU A 41 -1.67 -6.60 1.32
CA LEU A 41 -3.11 -6.81 1.41
C LEU A 41 -3.44 -7.58 2.72
N PHE A 42 -3.53 -6.84 3.82
CA PHE A 42 -3.88 -7.39 5.13
C PHE A 42 -4.66 -6.38 5.99
N ASP A 43 -5.22 -6.87 7.10
CA ASP A 43 -5.99 -6.10 8.07
C ASP A 43 -5.37 -6.18 9.48
N PRO A 44 -4.38 -5.33 9.81
CA PRO A 44 -3.73 -5.36 11.12
C PRO A 44 -4.63 -4.91 12.28
N PHE A 45 -5.66 -4.10 11.99
CA PHE A 45 -6.56 -3.60 13.03
C PHE A 45 -7.71 -4.56 13.34
N LEU A 46 -7.90 -5.61 12.52
CA LEU A 46 -8.97 -6.60 12.65
C LEU A 46 -10.35 -5.94 12.74
N ASP A 47 -10.53 -4.85 11.99
CA ASP A 47 -11.74 -4.05 11.97
C ASP A 47 -12.14 -3.72 10.53
N GLN A 48 -13.23 -2.99 10.34
CA GLN A 48 -13.71 -2.60 9.01
C GLN A 48 -12.97 -1.38 8.44
N THR A 49 -11.70 -1.17 8.78
CA THR A 49 -10.91 -0.07 8.23
C THR A 49 -10.76 -0.19 6.73
N VAL A 50 -10.98 0.93 6.04
CA VAL A 50 -10.61 1.08 4.64
C VAL A 50 -9.19 1.62 4.59
N TYR A 51 -8.28 0.80 4.08
CA TYR A 51 -6.90 1.17 3.87
C TYR A 51 -6.75 1.76 2.47
N GLY A 52 -6.02 2.85 2.37
CA GLY A 52 -5.65 3.50 1.12
C GLY A 52 -4.15 3.41 0.89
N LEU A 53 -3.75 3.30 -0.38
CA LEU A 53 -2.39 3.48 -0.85
C LEU A 53 -2.40 4.55 -1.93
N GLU A 54 -1.65 5.63 -1.72
CA GLU A 54 -1.36 6.64 -2.73
C GLU A 54 0.02 6.38 -3.34
N LEU A 55 0.04 6.14 -4.65
CA LEU A 55 1.25 6.10 -5.46
C LEU A 55 1.31 7.36 -6.32
N THR A 56 2.38 8.14 -6.21
CA THR A 56 2.61 9.27 -7.11
C THR A 56 3.78 8.97 -8.03
N LEU A 57 3.54 9.05 -9.33
CA LEU A 57 4.51 8.84 -10.40
C LEU A 57 4.74 10.20 -11.08
N ASN A 58 5.90 10.79 -10.78
CA ASN A 58 6.39 12.02 -11.40
C ASN A 58 7.92 11.87 -11.60
N LYS A 59 8.71 12.95 -11.42
CA LYS A 59 10.17 12.92 -11.26
C LYS A 59 10.63 12.05 -10.10
N THR A 60 9.76 11.82 -9.12
CA THR A 60 9.99 10.92 -7.99
C THR A 60 8.86 9.92 -7.88
N PHE A 61 9.17 8.76 -7.32
CA PHE A 61 8.17 7.76 -6.95
C PHE A 61 7.88 7.86 -5.46
N SER A 62 6.60 7.97 -5.11
CA SER A 62 6.17 8.06 -3.72
C SER A 62 5.18 6.96 -3.41
N PHE A 63 5.38 6.28 -2.28
CA PHE A 63 4.56 5.17 -1.80
C PHE A 63 4.02 5.52 -0.40
N ILE A 64 2.75 5.90 -0.31
CA ILE A 64 2.16 6.40 0.95
C ILE A 64 0.87 5.67 1.26
N PHE A 65 0.87 4.89 2.34
CA PHE A 65 -0.37 4.38 2.89
C PHE A 65 -1.12 5.50 3.62
N PHE A 66 -2.44 5.46 3.59
CA PHE A 66 -3.28 6.40 4.30
C PHE A 66 -4.59 5.78 4.77
N MET A 67 -5.14 6.32 5.85
CA MET A 67 -6.47 6.01 6.36
C MET A 67 -7.12 7.31 6.85
N CYS A 68 -8.45 7.37 6.81
CA CYS A 68 -9.21 8.53 7.26
C CYS A 68 -9.63 8.37 8.73
N VAL A 69 -9.47 9.42 9.53
CA VAL A 69 -9.90 9.48 10.93
C VAL A 69 -10.38 10.89 11.30
N GLU A 70 -11.07 11.00 12.43
CA GLU A 70 -11.72 12.25 12.85
C GLU A 70 -10.74 13.28 13.41
N THR A 71 -9.68 12.85 14.10
CA THR A 71 -8.76 13.74 14.83
C THR A 71 -7.30 13.48 14.48
N GLU A 72 -6.47 14.51 14.59
CA GLU A 72 -5.03 14.42 14.34
C GLU A 72 -4.34 13.40 15.26
N GLN A 73 -4.65 13.43 16.56
CA GLN A 73 -4.07 12.49 17.53
C GLN A 73 -4.40 11.04 17.19
N LYS A 74 -5.64 10.75 16.79
CA LYS A 74 -6.03 9.41 16.29
C LYS A 74 -5.26 9.06 15.02
N ALA A 75 -4.99 10.02 14.14
CA ALA A 75 -4.26 9.80 12.88
C ALA A 75 -2.80 9.44 13.15
N LEU A 76 -2.13 10.14 14.06
CA LEU A 76 -0.77 9.83 14.50
C LEU A 76 -0.70 8.45 15.15
N LYS A 77 -1.62 8.15 16.08
CA LYS A 77 -1.65 6.85 16.77
C LYS A 77 -1.83 5.70 15.77
N ARG A 78 -2.85 5.78 14.91
CA ARG A 78 -3.12 4.77 13.87
C ARG A 78 -1.94 4.62 12.91
N GLY A 79 -1.32 5.73 12.50
CA GLY A 79 -0.17 5.69 11.59
C GLY A 79 1.04 5.00 12.17
N ASN A 80 1.39 5.31 13.42
CA ASN A 80 2.51 4.64 14.11
C ASN A 80 2.23 3.15 14.34
N SER A 81 1.03 2.78 14.79
CA SER A 81 0.65 1.37 14.93
C SER A 81 0.70 0.61 13.61
N PHE A 82 0.26 1.24 12.52
CA PHE A 82 0.29 0.62 11.19
C PHE A 82 1.72 0.47 10.67
N LEU A 83 2.58 1.47 10.86
CA LEU A 83 3.99 1.38 10.46
C LEU A 83 4.72 0.26 11.23
N LEU A 84 4.55 0.16 12.54
CA LEU A 84 5.14 -0.92 13.34
C LEU A 84 4.68 -2.31 12.85
N SER A 85 3.41 -2.46 12.48
CA SER A 85 2.89 -3.70 11.92
C SER A 85 3.48 -4.02 10.54
N LEU A 86 3.71 -2.99 9.70
CA LEU A 86 4.41 -3.16 8.42
C LEU A 86 5.88 -3.56 8.64
N GLU A 87 6.59 -2.94 9.58
CA GLU A 87 8.00 -3.23 9.89
C GLU A 87 8.19 -4.65 10.48
N GLU A 88 7.23 -5.11 11.29
CA GLU A 88 7.18 -6.49 11.78
C GLU A 88 7.00 -7.48 10.62
N ARG A 89 6.01 -7.20 9.76
CA ARG A 89 5.64 -8.06 8.62
C ARG A 89 6.70 -8.07 7.52
N PHE A 90 7.38 -6.95 7.29
CA PHE A 90 8.37 -6.75 6.24
C PHE A 90 9.74 -6.36 6.82
N PRO A 91 10.55 -7.33 7.29
CA PRO A 91 11.91 -7.08 7.76
C PRO A 91 12.75 -6.28 6.76
N GLY A 92 13.22 -5.09 7.17
CA GLY A 92 13.97 -4.18 6.30
C GLY A 92 13.15 -3.01 5.75
N LEU A 93 11.82 -3.03 5.91
CA LEU A 93 10.97 -1.89 5.63
C LEU A 93 11.22 -0.77 6.64
N ALA A 94 11.20 0.48 6.17
CA ALA A 94 11.19 1.66 7.01
C ALA A 94 10.29 2.75 6.40
N GLY A 95 9.76 3.62 7.25
CA GLY A 95 8.92 4.72 6.81
C GLY A 95 8.81 5.85 7.81
N ALA A 96 8.01 6.85 7.45
CA ALA A 96 7.71 8.00 8.29
C ALA A 96 6.21 8.22 8.37
N VAL A 97 5.73 8.51 9.58
CA VAL A 97 4.33 8.84 9.85
C VAL A 97 4.16 10.35 9.88
N SER A 98 3.15 10.83 9.15
CA SER A 98 2.67 12.20 9.23
C SER A 98 1.14 12.23 9.22
N THR A 99 0.57 13.42 9.42
CA THR A 99 -0.86 13.66 9.30
C THR A 99 -1.11 14.66 8.18
N LEU A 100 -2.29 14.55 7.55
CA LEU A 100 -2.76 15.53 6.57
C LEU A 100 -4.14 16.04 7.01
N PRO A 101 -4.27 17.32 7.40
CA PRO A 101 -5.58 17.93 7.61
C PRO A 101 -6.30 18.09 6.28
N VAL A 102 -7.46 17.46 6.13
CA VAL A 102 -8.25 17.57 4.89
C VAL A 102 -9.32 18.63 5.04
N ASN A 103 -9.13 19.74 4.33
CA ASN A 103 -10.03 20.88 4.31
C ASN A 103 -10.83 20.98 3.00
N LEU A 104 -11.74 21.96 2.93
CA LEU A 104 -12.57 22.19 1.75
C LEU A 104 -11.76 22.46 0.47
N HIS A 105 -10.60 23.10 0.56
CA HIS A 105 -9.78 23.38 -0.60
C HIS A 105 -9.26 22.09 -1.25
N ILE A 106 -8.77 21.14 -0.44
CA ILE A 106 -8.35 19.82 -0.93
C ILE A 106 -9.54 19.08 -1.57
N LEU A 107 -10.72 19.16 -0.96
CA LEU A 107 -11.93 18.48 -1.42
C LEU A 107 -12.55 19.10 -2.68
N LYS A 108 -12.26 20.37 -2.99
CA LYS A 108 -12.74 21.07 -4.18
C LYS A 108 -11.80 20.96 -5.38
N GLN A 109 -10.69 20.23 -5.25
CA GLN A 109 -9.77 20.01 -6.37
C GLN A 109 -10.48 19.25 -7.49
N THR A 110 -10.50 19.85 -8.68
CA THR A 110 -11.04 19.25 -9.90
C THR A 110 -9.90 18.81 -10.80
N PHE A 111 -9.69 17.51 -10.89
CA PHE A 111 -8.71 16.92 -11.80
C PHE A 111 -9.35 15.71 -12.49
N PRO A 112 -9.01 15.44 -13.76
CA PRO A 112 -9.43 14.22 -14.42
C PRO A 112 -9.12 13.00 -13.56
N THR A 113 -10.17 12.31 -13.15
CA THR A 113 -10.09 11.12 -12.31
C THR A 113 -10.76 9.97 -13.03
N TYR A 114 -10.14 8.81 -12.94
CA TYR A 114 -10.55 7.58 -13.59
C TYR A 114 -10.59 6.45 -12.57
N GLU A 115 -11.43 5.47 -12.82
CA GLU A 115 -11.51 4.21 -12.07
C GLU A 115 -11.06 3.07 -12.98
N LEU A 116 -10.17 2.22 -12.47
CA LEU A 116 -9.86 0.92 -13.07
C LEU A 116 -10.89 -0.08 -12.56
N ILE A 117 -11.83 -0.43 -13.43
CA ILE A 117 -12.89 -1.40 -13.16
C ILE A 117 -12.37 -2.78 -13.55
N LEU A 118 -12.11 -3.61 -12.54
CA LEU A 118 -11.74 -5.01 -12.73
C LEU A 118 -12.98 -5.82 -13.16
N PRO A 119 -12.79 -6.85 -14.00
CA PRO A 119 -13.89 -7.70 -14.45
C PRO A 119 -14.45 -8.52 -13.27
N ARG A 120 -15.66 -9.04 -13.43
CA ARG A 120 -16.33 -9.80 -12.38
C ARG A 120 -15.58 -11.10 -12.10
N VAL A 121 -15.38 -11.39 -10.82
CA VAL A 121 -14.81 -12.65 -10.27
C VAL A 121 -15.72 -13.84 -10.62
N PRO A 122 -15.17 -15.05 -10.90
CA PRO A 122 -13.77 -15.42 -10.78
C PRO A 122 -12.89 -14.90 -11.93
N LEU A 123 -11.75 -14.32 -11.55
CA LEU A 123 -10.59 -14.27 -12.45
C LEU A 123 -10.23 -15.72 -12.81
N LEU A 124 -9.62 -15.96 -13.97
CA LEU A 124 -9.16 -17.30 -14.33
C LEU A 124 -8.27 -17.82 -13.20
N ASP A 125 -8.52 -19.05 -12.72
CA ASP A 125 -7.73 -19.64 -11.65
C ASP A 125 -6.24 -19.63 -12.05
N GLY A 126 -5.41 -18.96 -11.25
CA GLY A 126 -3.97 -18.76 -11.52
C GLY A 126 -3.59 -17.44 -12.21
N ASP A 127 -4.54 -16.66 -12.74
CA ASP A 127 -4.24 -15.36 -13.35
C ASP A 127 -4.06 -14.29 -12.26
N ARG A 128 -2.80 -14.12 -11.83
CA ARG A 128 -2.36 -12.94 -11.07
C ARG A 128 -2.32 -11.73 -12.02
N PHE A 129 -2.84 -10.58 -11.60
CA PHE A 129 -2.65 -9.34 -12.33
C PHE A 129 -1.62 -8.43 -11.64
N ASP A 130 -0.57 -8.11 -12.38
CA ASP A 130 0.57 -7.35 -11.85
C ASP A 130 0.38 -5.83 -12.04
N ILE A 131 -0.53 -5.25 -11.24
CA ILE A 131 -0.82 -3.82 -11.32
C ILE A 131 0.35 -2.98 -10.81
N ILE A 132 1.01 -3.34 -9.71
CA ILE A 132 2.18 -2.60 -9.18
C ILE A 132 3.31 -2.62 -10.21
N GLN A 133 3.57 -3.75 -10.86
CA GLN A 133 4.58 -3.86 -11.92
C GLN A 133 4.23 -2.97 -13.11
N LYS A 134 2.96 -2.92 -13.52
CA LYS A 134 2.48 -1.97 -14.55
C LYS A 134 2.71 -0.52 -14.13
N LEU A 135 2.45 -0.17 -12.88
CA LEU A 135 2.70 1.19 -12.36
C LEU A 135 4.19 1.53 -12.35
N ILE A 136 5.06 0.59 -11.97
CA ILE A 136 6.52 0.76 -12.07
C ILE A 136 6.94 1.00 -13.53
N GLN A 137 6.38 0.23 -14.47
CA GLN A 137 6.67 0.40 -15.89
C GLN A 137 6.21 1.77 -16.41
N LEU A 138 5.04 2.25 -15.98
CA LEU A 138 4.60 3.61 -16.30
C LEU A 138 5.54 4.67 -15.72
N PHE A 139 6.07 4.48 -14.52
CA PHE A 139 7.03 5.40 -13.90
C PHE A 139 8.36 5.46 -14.69
N LYS A 140 8.82 4.33 -15.22
CA LYS A 140 10.06 4.26 -16.03
C LYS A 140 9.96 5.03 -17.34
N VAL A 141 8.75 5.20 -17.88
CA VAL A 141 8.51 5.98 -19.10
C VAL A 141 8.33 7.45 -18.69
N ARG A 142 9.30 8.30 -19.07
CA ARG A 142 9.22 9.75 -18.77
C ARG A 142 7.91 10.32 -19.31
N ASP A 143 7.18 11.00 -18.44
CA ASP A 143 5.86 11.54 -18.74
C ASP A 143 5.79 13.05 -18.52
N LEU A 144 4.92 13.72 -19.29
CA LEU A 144 4.52 15.10 -19.04
C LEU A 144 3.41 15.17 -17.97
N ASN A 145 2.90 14.02 -17.56
CA ASN A 145 1.76 13.90 -16.66
C ASN A 145 2.20 13.36 -15.32
N ILE A 146 1.67 13.96 -14.27
CA ILE A 146 1.78 13.44 -12.92
C ILE A 146 0.60 12.49 -12.71
N PHE A 147 0.90 11.20 -12.64
CA PHE A 147 -0.09 10.18 -12.29
C PHE A 147 -0.11 9.99 -10.78
N GLN A 148 -1.32 9.98 -10.22
CA GLN A 148 -1.53 9.62 -8.83
C GLN A 148 -2.56 8.52 -8.73
N PHE A 149 -2.15 7.36 -8.24
CA PHE A 149 -3.03 6.22 -8.06
C PHE A 149 -3.46 6.14 -6.60
N PHE A 150 -4.72 5.79 -6.39
CA PHE A 150 -5.33 5.56 -5.09
C PHE A 150 -5.91 4.15 -5.10
N LEU A 151 -5.22 3.22 -4.45
CA LEU A 151 -5.67 1.84 -4.30
C LEU A 151 -6.32 1.72 -2.92
N PHE A 152 -7.54 1.21 -2.87
CA PHE A 152 -8.28 1.03 -1.62
C PHE A 152 -8.60 -0.43 -1.42
N TRP A 153 -8.37 -0.93 -0.20
CA TRP A 153 -8.82 -2.25 0.20
C TRP A 153 -9.48 -2.26 1.57
N GLN A 154 -10.35 -3.24 1.77
CA GLN A 154 -11.02 -3.53 3.03
C GLN A 154 -11.26 -5.03 3.11
N LYS A 155 -11.05 -5.63 4.28
CA LYS A 155 -11.31 -7.05 4.49
C LYS A 155 -12.75 -7.40 4.13
N ASP A 156 -12.95 -8.48 3.38
CA ASP A 156 -14.28 -9.00 3.08
C ASP A 156 -14.83 -9.70 4.33
N ASP A 157 -15.87 -9.12 4.91
CA ASP A 157 -16.62 -9.63 6.05
C ASP A 157 -17.94 -10.30 5.64
N SER A 158 -18.15 -10.51 4.33
CA SER A 158 -19.34 -11.15 3.83
C SER A 158 -19.34 -12.65 4.11
N THR A 159 -20.24 -13.08 5.01
CA THR A 159 -20.56 -14.51 5.16
C THR A 159 -21.53 -14.93 4.06
N ASN A 160 -21.22 -16.02 3.35
CA ASN A 160 -22.21 -16.70 2.51
C ASN A 160 -23.12 -17.52 3.44
N VAL A 161 -24.30 -17.01 3.78
CA VAL A 161 -25.30 -17.75 4.57
C VAL A 161 -25.82 -19.00 3.82
N ARG A 162 -25.68 -19.01 2.49
CA ARG A 162 -25.96 -20.19 1.66
C ARG A 162 -24.69 -21.03 1.51
N GLY A 163 -24.55 -22.05 2.37
CA GLY A 163 -23.37 -22.90 2.60
C GLY A 163 -22.72 -23.64 1.43
N PHE A 164 -22.28 -22.96 0.37
CA PHE A 164 -21.64 -23.58 -0.80
C PHE A 164 -20.38 -22.86 -1.32
N SER A 165 -19.74 -21.97 -0.56
CA SER A 165 -18.40 -21.52 -0.95
C SER A 165 -17.33 -22.42 -0.38
N LYS A 166 -16.51 -23.03 -1.25
CA LYS A 166 -15.19 -23.58 -0.88
C LYS A 166 -14.50 -22.56 0.03
N VAL A 167 -14.11 -23.00 1.23
CA VAL A 167 -13.34 -22.17 2.16
C VAL A 167 -11.96 -21.98 1.52
N SER A 168 -11.74 -20.79 0.95
CA SER A 168 -10.40 -20.38 0.51
C SER A 168 -9.48 -20.33 1.72
N ALA A 169 -8.26 -20.84 1.57
CA ALA A 169 -7.19 -20.68 2.56
C ALA A 169 -6.90 -19.19 2.83
N LEU A 170 -7.11 -18.37 1.80
CA LEU A 170 -6.76 -16.96 1.76
C LEU A 170 -7.97 -16.10 2.06
N GLU A 171 -7.74 -15.08 2.88
CA GLU A 171 -8.70 -14.03 3.15
C GLU A 171 -9.01 -13.23 1.88
N SER A 172 -10.29 -12.92 1.69
CA SER A 172 -10.79 -12.11 0.58
C SER A 172 -10.83 -10.63 0.98
N TYR A 173 -10.58 -9.75 0.02
CA TYR A 173 -10.59 -8.30 0.21
C TYR A 173 -11.38 -7.61 -0.89
N LYS A 174 -12.13 -6.58 -0.52
CA LYS A 174 -12.74 -5.62 -1.45
C LYS A 174 -11.63 -4.73 -1.99
N LEU A 175 -11.59 -4.48 -3.31
CA LEU A 175 -10.58 -3.65 -3.96
C LEU A 175 -11.24 -2.61 -4.90
N LYS A 176 -10.74 -1.38 -4.84
CA LYS A 176 -11.01 -0.30 -5.81
C LYS A 176 -9.72 0.44 -6.14
N ILE A 177 -9.53 0.77 -7.42
CA ILE A 177 -8.34 1.47 -7.89
C ILE A 177 -8.79 2.71 -8.66
N PHE A 178 -8.35 3.86 -8.18
CA PHE A 178 -8.57 5.14 -8.84
C PHE A 178 -7.25 5.73 -9.31
N MET A 179 -7.33 6.58 -10.32
CA MET A 179 -6.18 7.29 -10.85
C MET A 179 -6.59 8.72 -11.17
N ARG A 180 -5.78 9.66 -10.67
CA ARG A 180 -5.87 11.08 -10.95
C ARG A 180 -4.71 11.48 -11.85
N VAL A 181 -5.02 12.19 -12.92
CA VAL A 181 -4.02 12.68 -13.88
C VAL A 181 -3.93 14.19 -13.74
N LYS A 182 -2.75 14.69 -13.38
CA LYS A 182 -2.47 16.13 -13.37
C LYS A 182 -1.49 16.44 -14.50
N LYS A 183 -1.76 17.52 -15.21
CA LYS A 183 -0.80 18.06 -16.18
C LYS A 183 0.34 18.72 -15.42
N ASP A 184 1.58 18.47 -15.82
CA ASP A 184 2.74 19.22 -15.30
C ASP A 184 2.67 20.69 -15.79
N ASN A 185 2.04 20.93 -16.95
CA ASN A 185 1.97 22.24 -17.61
C ASN A 185 0.51 22.67 -17.86
N LYS A 186 0.23 23.98 -17.89
CA LYS A 186 -1.11 24.54 -18.17
C LYS A 186 -1.57 24.45 -19.64
N ILE A 187 -0.82 23.77 -20.50
CA ILE A 187 -1.07 23.72 -21.94
C ILE A 187 -2.16 22.66 -22.23
N GLU A 188 -3.07 22.96 -23.16
CA GLU A 188 -4.03 21.97 -23.65
C GLU A 188 -3.30 20.85 -24.39
N TYR A 189 -3.85 19.63 -24.33
CA TYR A 189 -3.21 18.53 -25.05
C TYR A 189 -3.51 18.68 -26.54
N ASN A 190 -2.49 18.46 -27.37
CA ASN A 190 -2.74 18.16 -28.77
C ASN A 190 -3.25 16.71 -28.93
N GLU A 191 -3.63 16.33 -30.15
CA GLU A 191 -4.14 14.98 -30.46
C GLU A 191 -3.15 13.88 -30.07
N LEU A 192 -1.86 14.08 -30.36
CA LEU A 192 -0.80 13.13 -30.02
C LEU A 192 -0.70 12.90 -28.50
N GLN A 193 -0.71 13.97 -27.70
CA GLN A 193 -0.65 13.89 -26.24
C GLN A 193 -1.89 13.24 -25.66
N THR A 194 -3.05 13.46 -26.26
CA THR A 194 -4.31 12.82 -25.88
C THR A 194 -4.23 11.31 -26.14
N ALA A 195 -3.81 10.90 -27.34
CA ALA A 195 -3.64 9.48 -27.68
C ALA A 195 -2.58 8.78 -26.80
N GLN A 196 -1.49 9.48 -26.46
CA GLN A 196 -0.47 8.97 -25.54
C GLN A 196 -1.02 8.76 -24.12
N LEU A 197 -1.83 9.68 -23.62
CA LEU A 197 -2.50 9.51 -22.33
C LEU A 197 -3.43 8.30 -22.38
N GLU A 198 -4.32 8.23 -23.37
CA GLU A 198 -5.28 7.12 -23.53
C GLU A 198 -4.58 5.76 -23.63
N SER A 199 -3.48 5.67 -24.39
CA SER A 199 -2.66 4.46 -24.48
C SER A 199 -2.10 4.01 -23.13
N LYS A 200 -1.67 4.95 -22.29
CA LYS A 200 -1.20 4.66 -20.92
C LYS A 200 -2.33 4.20 -20.02
N LEU A 201 -3.54 4.75 -20.19
CA LEU A 201 -4.72 4.30 -19.47
C LEU A 201 -5.11 2.88 -19.88
N GLU A 202 -5.09 2.59 -21.18
CA GLU A 202 -5.39 1.26 -21.70
C GLU A 202 -4.35 0.22 -21.27
N TYR A 203 -3.06 0.57 -21.23
CA TYR A 203 -1.97 -0.29 -20.77
C TYR A 203 -2.23 -0.92 -19.38
N LEU A 204 -2.85 -0.15 -18.47
CA LEU A 204 -3.22 -0.61 -17.13
C LEU A 204 -4.23 -1.77 -17.15
N THR A 205 -5.00 -1.90 -18.22
CA THR A 205 -6.04 -2.93 -18.37
C THR A 205 -5.56 -4.19 -19.09
N LEU A 206 -4.41 -4.12 -19.79
CA LEU A 206 -3.93 -5.21 -20.63
C LEU A 206 -3.60 -6.45 -19.79
N GLY A 207 -4.05 -7.61 -20.22
CA GLY A 207 -3.83 -8.89 -19.53
C GLY A 207 -4.80 -9.17 -18.39
N ILE A 208 -5.68 -8.23 -18.02
CA ILE A 208 -6.65 -8.44 -16.94
C ILE A 208 -8.01 -8.84 -17.54
N LYS A 209 -8.40 -10.10 -17.37
CA LYS A 209 -9.68 -10.64 -17.83
C LYS A 209 -10.23 -11.69 -16.86
N ASN A 210 -11.54 -11.93 -16.90
CA ASN A 210 -12.15 -13.04 -16.17
C ASN A 210 -12.29 -14.30 -17.04
N ILE A 211 -12.82 -15.37 -16.45
CA ILE A 211 -13.08 -16.66 -17.12
C ILE A 211 -14.00 -16.54 -18.36
N LYS A 212 -14.81 -15.48 -18.45
CA LYS A 212 -15.70 -15.22 -19.58
C LYS A 212 -15.04 -14.38 -20.68
N GLY A 213 -13.77 -14.00 -20.51
CA GLY A 213 -13.07 -13.10 -21.40
C GLY A 213 -13.44 -11.62 -21.24
N GLU A 214 -14.23 -11.24 -20.23
CA GLU A 214 -14.51 -9.83 -19.93
C GLU A 214 -13.23 -9.18 -19.43
N ARG A 215 -12.82 -8.08 -20.09
CA ARG A 215 -11.58 -7.36 -19.79
C ARG A 215 -11.80 -6.27 -18.74
N ALA A 216 -10.75 -5.96 -17.97
CA ALA A 216 -10.72 -4.74 -17.18
C ALA A 216 -10.88 -3.51 -18.09
N ARG A 217 -11.43 -2.43 -17.54
CA ARG A 217 -11.66 -1.19 -18.28
C ARG A 217 -11.39 0.04 -17.42
N ILE A 218 -11.03 1.14 -18.09
CA ILE A 218 -10.91 2.44 -17.45
C ILE A 218 -12.20 3.23 -17.69
N LYS A 219 -12.75 3.83 -16.62
CA LYS A 219 -13.91 4.71 -16.69
C LYS A 219 -13.57 6.06 -16.10
N LYS A 220 -13.79 7.15 -16.86
CA LYS A 220 -13.72 8.51 -16.31
C LYS A 220 -14.85 8.70 -15.30
N ILE A 221 -14.51 9.16 -14.10
CA ILE A 221 -15.47 9.32 -13.01
C ILE A 221 -15.78 10.80 -12.73
N PRO A 222 -16.99 11.13 -12.25
CA PRO A 222 -17.35 12.50 -11.92
C PRO A 222 -16.56 13.06 -10.72
N ASP A 223 -16.25 14.36 -10.75
CA ASP A 223 -15.47 15.06 -9.72
C ASP A 223 -16.03 14.90 -8.30
N LYS A 224 -17.35 14.72 -8.14
CA LYS A 224 -17.98 14.47 -6.83
C LYS A 224 -17.45 13.22 -6.13
N ILE A 225 -16.88 12.25 -6.87
CA ILE A 225 -16.29 11.04 -6.29
C ILE A 225 -14.97 11.35 -5.58
N TRP A 226 -14.30 12.45 -5.90
CA TRP A 226 -13.06 12.87 -5.24
C TRP A 226 -13.19 12.99 -3.72
N VAL A 227 -14.33 13.52 -3.23
CA VAL A 227 -14.60 13.62 -1.80
C VAL A 227 -14.64 12.23 -1.15
N ASN A 228 -15.19 11.23 -1.84
CA ASN A 228 -15.25 9.85 -1.37
C ASN A 228 -13.87 9.20 -1.33
N ILE A 229 -13.05 9.43 -2.36
CA ILE A 229 -11.65 8.99 -2.41
C ILE A 229 -10.88 9.55 -1.21
N MET A 230 -10.95 10.86 -0.99
CA MET A 230 -10.24 11.50 0.13
C MET A 230 -10.75 11.03 1.50
N ARG A 231 -12.04 10.72 1.63
CA ARG A 231 -12.62 10.15 2.86
C ARG A 231 -12.43 8.65 3.01
N SER A 232 -11.82 7.97 2.04
CA SER A 232 -11.78 6.50 1.98
C SER A 232 -13.19 5.87 2.01
N ASN A 233 -14.23 6.60 1.62
CA ASN A 233 -15.62 6.15 1.56
C ASN A 233 -15.99 5.70 0.14
N VAL A 234 -15.19 4.77 -0.39
CA VAL A 234 -15.30 4.30 -1.78
C VAL A 234 -16.11 3.00 -1.90
N PHE A 235 -16.20 2.24 -0.81
CA PHE A 235 -17.03 1.05 -0.72
C PHE A 235 -18.47 1.40 -0.35
N TRP A 236 -19.38 0.45 -0.54
CA TRP A 236 -20.78 0.63 -0.19
C TRP A 236 -20.99 0.47 1.32
N VAL A 237 -21.85 1.32 1.88
CA VAL A 237 -22.36 1.26 3.25
C VAL A 237 -23.88 1.30 3.17
N ASN A 238 -24.56 0.67 4.13
CA ASN A 238 -26.02 0.66 4.14
C ASN A 238 -26.60 2.04 4.49
N SER A 239 -27.93 2.18 4.52
CA SER A 239 -28.62 3.43 4.83
C SER A 239 -28.32 4.00 6.23
N LYS A 240 -27.80 3.16 7.14
CA LYS A 240 -27.34 3.55 8.48
C LYS A 240 -25.84 3.91 8.51
N ASN A 241 -25.21 4.04 7.34
CA ASN A 241 -23.77 4.28 7.19
C ASN A 241 -22.89 3.17 7.81
N LEU A 242 -23.43 1.96 7.96
CA LEU A 242 -22.68 0.81 8.45
C LEU A 242 -22.07 0.05 7.26
N PRO A 243 -20.84 -0.47 7.39
CA PRO A 243 -20.28 -1.43 6.45
C PRO A 243 -21.28 -2.56 6.22
N THR A 244 -21.39 -3.00 4.98
CA THR A 244 -22.46 -3.92 4.58
C THR A 244 -22.30 -5.35 5.06
N GLY A 245 -21.25 -5.65 5.82
CA GLY A 245 -21.28 -6.74 6.77
C GLY A 245 -21.43 -8.11 6.14
N PRO A 246 -21.82 -9.11 6.96
CA PRO A 246 -22.32 -10.38 6.45
C PRO A 246 -23.45 -10.13 5.44
N CYS A 247 -23.50 -10.93 4.37
CA CYS A 247 -24.46 -10.81 3.26
C CYS A 247 -24.21 -9.71 2.19
N TYR A 248 -23.06 -9.02 2.18
CA TYR A 248 -22.77 -8.05 1.11
C TYR A 248 -22.90 -8.64 -0.31
N ARG A 249 -22.55 -9.92 -0.49
CA ARG A 249 -22.69 -10.65 -1.75
C ARG A 249 -24.14 -10.72 -2.25
N ASP A 250 -25.12 -10.80 -1.34
CA ASP A 250 -26.54 -10.93 -1.69
C ASP A 250 -27.11 -9.66 -2.32
N ILE A 251 -26.55 -8.50 -1.98
CA ILE A 251 -26.99 -7.20 -2.50
C ILE A 251 -26.12 -6.69 -3.65
N TYR A 252 -25.00 -7.35 -3.96
CA TYR A 252 -23.98 -6.87 -4.90
C TYR A 252 -24.56 -6.48 -6.27
N GLU A 253 -25.43 -7.32 -6.84
CA GLU A 253 -26.09 -7.06 -8.13
C GLU A 253 -26.99 -5.84 -8.12
N ARG A 254 -27.53 -5.48 -6.96
CA ARG A 254 -28.44 -4.35 -6.79
C ARG A 254 -27.70 -3.04 -6.56
N LEU A 255 -26.38 -3.09 -6.32
CA LEU A 255 -25.60 -1.89 -6.08
C LEU A 255 -25.37 -1.10 -7.37
N PRO A 256 -25.29 0.24 -7.28
CA PRO A 256 -24.81 1.06 -8.38
C PRO A 256 -23.41 0.61 -8.81
N GLU A 257 -23.13 0.60 -10.12
CA GLU A 257 -21.85 0.12 -10.68
C GLU A 257 -20.63 0.76 -10.00
N GLY A 258 -20.62 2.09 -9.85
CA GLY A 258 -19.51 2.82 -9.21
C GLY A 258 -19.32 2.53 -7.71
N ARG A 259 -20.18 1.73 -7.09
CA ARG A 259 -20.08 1.28 -5.70
C ARG A 259 -19.72 -0.20 -5.57
N ARG A 260 -19.64 -0.94 -6.68
CA ARG A 260 -19.23 -2.34 -6.70
C ARG A 260 -17.71 -2.43 -6.60
N PRO A 261 -17.14 -3.11 -5.59
CA PRO A 261 -15.71 -3.42 -5.55
C PRO A 261 -15.42 -4.68 -6.34
N ALA A 262 -14.15 -4.86 -6.70
CA ALA A 262 -13.64 -6.19 -7.00
C ALA A 262 -13.41 -6.97 -5.70
N PHE A 263 -13.46 -8.29 -5.76
CA PHE A 263 -13.01 -9.14 -4.66
C PHE A 263 -11.72 -9.82 -5.10
N VAL A 264 -10.69 -9.73 -4.28
CA VAL A 264 -9.36 -10.28 -4.57
C VAL A 264 -8.79 -10.98 -3.35
N THR A 265 -7.97 -11.99 -3.58
CA THR A 265 -7.11 -12.62 -2.58
C THR A 265 -5.64 -12.21 -2.83
N PRO A 266 -4.76 -12.30 -1.82
CA PRO A 266 -3.35 -11.89 -1.95
C PRO A 266 -2.54 -12.54 -3.09
N ASP A 267 -2.92 -13.73 -3.54
CA ASP A 267 -2.29 -14.46 -4.65
C ASP A 267 -2.72 -13.94 -6.04
N GLN A 268 -3.84 -13.23 -6.12
CA GLN A 268 -4.39 -12.71 -7.38
C GLN A 268 -3.82 -11.34 -7.78
N VAL A 269 -3.08 -10.69 -6.87
CA VAL A 269 -2.54 -9.34 -7.05
C VAL A 269 -1.09 -9.24 -6.61
N ASP A 270 -0.30 -8.43 -7.30
CA ASP A 270 1.10 -8.17 -6.96
C ASP A 270 1.30 -7.16 -5.83
N PHE A 271 0.48 -7.26 -4.78
CA PHE A 271 0.52 -6.35 -3.64
C PHE A 271 1.64 -6.74 -2.68
N THR A 272 2.87 -6.63 -3.16
CA THR A 272 4.12 -6.92 -2.43
C THR A 272 5.08 -5.74 -2.56
N PHE A 273 6.21 -5.77 -1.86
CA PHE A 273 7.31 -4.82 -2.08
C PHE A 273 8.30 -5.41 -3.09
N SER A 274 7.97 -5.32 -4.38
CA SER A 274 8.85 -5.78 -5.46
C SER A 274 10.23 -5.11 -5.41
N SER A 275 11.29 -5.86 -5.71
CA SER A 275 12.66 -5.37 -5.84
C SER A 275 12.80 -4.29 -6.93
N ASP A 276 11.91 -4.30 -7.93
CA ASP A 276 11.84 -3.32 -9.01
C ASP A 276 11.27 -1.97 -8.56
N LEU A 277 10.69 -1.87 -7.36
CA LEU A 277 10.17 -0.61 -6.86
C LEU A 277 11.32 0.42 -6.80
N PRO A 278 11.10 1.64 -7.32
CA PRO A 278 12.10 2.71 -7.32
C PRO A 278 12.16 3.41 -5.95
N LEU A 279 12.27 2.62 -4.87
CA LEU A 279 12.50 3.05 -3.50
C LEU A 279 13.88 2.57 -3.03
N GLN A 280 14.38 3.13 -1.92
CA GLN A 280 15.61 2.65 -1.29
C GLN A 280 15.40 1.21 -0.79
N LYS A 281 16.40 0.36 -1.01
CA LYS A 281 16.37 -1.05 -0.58
C LYS A 281 17.15 -1.20 0.72
N SER A 282 16.69 -2.09 1.60
CA SER A 282 17.37 -2.40 2.85
C SER A 282 18.71 -3.08 2.59
N PHE A 283 19.80 -2.52 3.12
CA PHE A 283 21.08 -3.20 3.09
C PHE A 283 21.22 -4.10 4.31
N THR A 284 20.91 -5.39 4.18
CA THR A 284 21.08 -6.36 5.27
C THR A 284 22.52 -6.87 5.27
N PRO A 285 23.36 -6.53 6.27
CA PRO A 285 24.70 -7.08 6.34
C PRO A 285 24.63 -8.60 6.56
N PRO A 286 25.60 -9.37 6.04
CA PRO A 286 25.58 -10.84 6.08
C PRO A 286 25.63 -11.43 7.50
N LEU A 287 26.09 -10.65 8.50
CA LEU A 287 26.11 -11.03 9.91
C LEU A 287 25.67 -9.83 10.77
N GLU A 288 24.45 -9.88 11.30
CA GLU A 288 23.96 -8.93 12.31
C GLU A 288 24.27 -9.50 13.71
N ASN A 289 25.43 -9.19 14.28
CA ASN A 289 25.76 -9.55 15.66
C ASN A 289 25.42 -8.40 16.61
N ILE A 290 24.12 -8.20 16.83
CA ILE A 290 23.61 -7.08 17.65
C ILE A 290 23.50 -7.52 19.11
N ASN A 291 24.43 -7.05 19.94
CA ASN A 291 24.28 -7.15 21.38
C ASN A 291 23.60 -5.89 21.95
N TYR A 292 22.36 -6.04 22.44
CA TYR A 292 21.55 -4.98 23.05
C TYR A 292 21.96 -4.66 24.51
N SER A 293 22.88 -5.43 25.12
CA SER A 293 23.25 -5.29 26.54
C SER A 293 24.08 -4.04 26.87
N SER A 294 24.45 -3.21 25.88
CA SER A 294 25.33 -2.03 26.04
C SER A 294 24.64 -0.73 25.62
N ILE A 295 23.31 -0.72 25.69
CA ILE A 295 22.48 0.45 25.38
C ILE A 295 22.42 1.32 26.64
N GLY A 296 23.09 2.48 26.60
CA GLY A 296 22.95 3.51 27.65
C GLY A 296 23.78 3.31 28.92
N GLU A 297 24.68 2.31 29.00
CA GLU A 297 25.55 2.17 30.17
C GLU A 297 26.69 3.21 30.15
N ASN A 298 26.47 4.30 30.88
CA ASN A 298 27.40 5.36 31.29
C ASN A 298 27.89 6.32 30.20
N GLU A 299 27.07 7.34 29.90
CA GLU A 299 27.39 8.46 28.97
C GLU A 299 28.69 9.20 29.30
N LYS A 300 29.19 9.16 30.54
CA LYS A 300 30.45 9.84 30.92
C LYS A 300 31.74 9.09 30.51
N HIS A 301 31.68 7.78 30.28
CA HIS A 301 32.85 6.95 30.02
C HIS A 301 32.61 5.99 28.85
N SER A 302 31.97 6.49 27.79
CA SER A 302 31.72 5.70 26.59
C SER A 302 31.91 6.52 25.32
N ILE A 303 32.25 5.84 24.22
CA ILE A 303 32.40 6.41 22.89
C ILE A 303 31.20 5.97 22.05
N SER A 304 30.48 6.93 21.47
CA SER A 304 29.38 6.69 20.54
C SER A 304 29.92 6.25 19.18
N LEU A 305 29.43 5.12 18.67
CA LEU A 305 29.76 4.60 17.34
C LEU A 305 28.71 4.95 16.28
N GLY A 306 27.51 5.37 16.70
CA GLY A 306 26.39 5.65 15.81
C GLY A 306 25.20 4.69 15.99
N PRO A 307 24.17 4.82 15.14
CA PRO A 307 22.94 4.03 15.24
C PRO A 307 23.18 2.54 14.94
N VAL A 308 22.48 1.67 15.65
CA VAL A 308 22.45 0.25 15.36
C VAL A 308 21.60 0.00 14.11
N LEU A 309 22.11 -0.81 13.19
CA LEU A 309 21.37 -1.35 12.05
C LEU A 309 20.69 -2.66 12.45
N VAL A 310 19.38 -2.78 12.29
CA VAL A 310 18.62 -4.02 12.50
C VAL A 310 17.87 -4.35 11.21
N LYS A 311 18.09 -5.53 10.65
CA LYS A 311 17.56 -5.97 9.35
C LYS A 311 17.82 -4.95 8.23
N GLY A 312 18.96 -4.26 8.29
CA GLY A 312 19.31 -3.19 7.35
C GLY A 312 18.54 -1.88 7.50
N VAL A 313 17.90 -1.62 8.64
CA VAL A 313 17.24 -0.35 8.98
C VAL A 313 18.00 0.33 10.12
N GLU A 314 18.30 1.62 9.97
CA GLU A 314 18.87 2.43 11.05
C GLU A 314 17.86 2.63 12.19
N THR A 315 18.25 2.22 13.39
CA THR A 315 17.45 2.44 14.59
C THR A 315 17.83 3.74 15.29
N LYS A 316 16.96 4.22 16.18
CA LYS A 316 17.29 5.34 17.09
C LYS A 316 18.23 4.93 18.23
N ILE A 317 18.55 3.64 18.34
CA ILE A 317 19.43 3.13 19.39
C ILE A 317 20.86 3.41 18.95
N ILE A 318 21.57 4.22 19.74
CA ILE A 318 22.98 4.50 19.52
C ILE A 318 23.81 3.45 20.24
N LYS A 319 24.75 2.83 19.52
CA LYS A 319 25.73 1.91 20.09
C LYS A 319 26.86 2.71 20.73
N CYS A 320 27.13 2.40 21.99
CA CYS A 320 28.26 2.96 22.72
C CYS A 320 29.23 1.84 23.13
N ILE A 321 30.52 2.17 23.19
CA ILE A 321 31.56 1.29 23.76
C ILE A 321 32.15 1.96 25.00
N PRO A 322 32.18 1.29 26.17
CA PRO A 322 32.86 1.80 27.36
C PRO A 322 34.34 2.05 27.11
N THR A 323 34.89 3.17 27.60
CA THR A 323 36.31 3.51 27.45
C THR A 323 37.23 2.46 28.08
N SER A 324 36.78 1.73 29.10
CA SER A 324 37.50 0.61 29.70
C SER A 324 37.79 -0.53 28.72
N HIS A 325 36.95 -0.74 27.69
CA HIS A 325 37.19 -1.79 26.71
C HIS A 325 38.39 -1.48 25.80
N PHE A 326 38.78 -0.20 25.68
CA PHE A 326 39.96 0.22 24.95
C PHE A 326 41.27 -0.07 25.69
N ALA A 327 41.21 -0.57 26.93
CA ALA A 327 42.37 -1.17 27.60
C ALA A 327 42.85 -2.45 26.86
N HIS A 328 41.95 -3.09 26.11
CA HIS A 328 42.28 -4.12 25.15
C HIS A 328 42.46 -3.46 23.77
N SER A 329 43.52 -3.81 23.03
CA SER A 329 43.78 -3.23 21.70
C SER A 329 42.57 -3.40 20.76
N VAL A 330 42.22 -2.34 20.03
CA VAL A 330 41.11 -2.34 19.08
C VAL A 330 41.64 -2.60 17.67
N PHE A 331 41.00 -3.54 16.97
CA PHE A 331 41.24 -3.81 15.55
C PHE A 331 40.03 -3.35 14.74
N ILE A 332 40.26 -2.48 13.75
CA ILE A 332 39.27 -2.08 12.77
C ILE A 332 39.79 -2.52 11.40
N GLY A 333 39.07 -3.42 10.74
CA GLY A 333 39.42 -3.93 9.42
C GLY A 333 38.22 -3.87 8.48
N GLY A 334 38.48 -3.52 7.23
CA GLY A 334 37.49 -3.42 6.16
C GLY A 334 38.15 -3.37 4.79
N GLN A 335 37.37 -3.61 3.73
CA GLN A 335 37.81 -3.33 2.37
C GLN A 335 37.86 -1.81 2.13
N THR A 336 38.60 -1.37 1.12
CA THR A 336 38.64 0.04 0.74
C THR A 336 37.27 0.51 0.23
N GLY A 337 36.78 1.63 0.77
CA GLY A 337 35.46 2.20 0.47
C GLY A 337 34.57 2.16 1.70
#